data_AF-A0A162ASL1-F1
#
_entry.id   AF-A0A162ASL1-F1
#
_cell.length_a   1.000
_cell.length_b   1.000
_cell.length_c   1.000
_cell.angle_alpha   90.00
_cell.angle_beta   90.00
_cell.angle_gamma   90.00
#
_symmetry.space_group_name_H-M   'P 1'
#
loop_
_entity.id
_entity.type
_entity.pdbx_description
1 polymer ?
#
loop_
_entity_poly.entity_id
_entity_poly.type
_entity_poly.pdbx_seq_one_letter_code
_entity_poly.pdbx_strand_id
1 'polypeptide(L)' 'MSNTIKYDELSVDHEAVKAGHAMVDLYEQHSTIYPAISEIKKQYPNLSNDVIIALWIGMNAYCCPVSSD' A
#
# COMPACT_ATOMS: atom_id res chain seq x y z
N MET A 1 -15.29 -10.31 0.94
CA MET A 1 -15.99 -9.03 1.15
C MET A 1 -15.14 -7.95 0.52
N SER A 2 -15.70 -7.07 -0.30
CA SER A 2 -14.98 -5.94 -0.88
C SER A 2 -14.87 -4.87 0.20
N ASN A 3 -13.68 -4.70 0.78
CA ASN A 3 -13.42 -3.62 1.74
C ASN A 3 -13.10 -2.34 0.95
N THR A 4 -14.16 -1.77 0.38
CA THR A 4 -14.13 -0.45 -0.24
C THR A 4 -13.83 0.58 0.83
N ILE A 5 -12.69 1.27 0.70
CA ILE A 5 -12.33 2.40 1.55
C ILE A 5 -13.23 3.57 1.18
N LYS A 6 -13.85 4.22 2.17
CA LYS A 6 -14.56 5.48 1.95
C LYS A 6 -13.65 6.66 2.29
N TYR A 7 -13.72 7.72 1.47
CA TYR A 7 -12.82 8.86 1.59
C TYR A 7 -13.03 9.66 2.89
N ASP A 8 -14.23 9.63 3.45
CA ASP A 8 -14.62 10.26 4.71
C ASP A 8 -14.20 9.44 5.95
N GLU A 9 -13.74 8.20 5.76
CA GLU A 9 -13.27 7.31 6.83
C GLU A 9 -11.73 7.21 6.88
N LEU A 10 -11.03 7.83 5.92
CA LEU A 10 -9.56 7.86 5.82
C LEU A 10 -8.93 8.84 6.83
N SER A 11 -8.92 8.44 8.10
CA SER A 11 -8.16 9.12 9.16
C SER A 11 -6.74 8.56 9.29
N VAL A 12 -5.87 9.26 10.02
CA VAL A 12 -4.52 8.77 10.37
C VAL A 12 -4.52 7.41 11.08
N ASP A 13 -5.65 7.06 11.70
CA ASP A 13 -5.82 5.80 12.41
C ASP A 13 -6.36 4.65 11.55
N HIS A 14 -6.82 4.95 10.33
CA HIS A 14 -7.38 3.97 9.42
C HIS A 14 -6.32 2.95 8.98
N GLU A 15 -6.71 1.66 8.92
CA GLU A 15 -5.78 0.56 8.60
C GLU A 15 -5.04 0.78 7.28
N ALA A 16 -5.72 1.29 6.25
CA ALA A 16 -5.09 1.59 4.96
C ALA A 16 -4.00 2.68 5.04
N VAL A 17 -4.16 3.67 5.92
CA VAL A 17 -3.14 4.71 6.13
C VAL A 17 -1.94 4.08 6.84
N LYS A 18 -2.16 3.34 7.93
CA LYS A 18 -1.11 2.61 8.64
C LYS A 18 -0.36 1.60 7.74
N ALA A 19 -1.09 0.90 6.87
CA ALA A 19 -0.50 0.02 5.87
C ALA A 19 0.32 0.78 4.82
N GLY A 20 -0.10 2.00 4.45
CA GLY A 20 0.68 2.88 3.59
C GLY A 20 2.04 3.23 4.20
N HIS A 21 2.08 3.57 5.50
CA HIS A 21 3.33 3.78 6.23
C HIS A 21 4.21 2.53 6.23
N ALA A 22 3.65 1.36 6.55
CA ALA A 22 4.41 0.11 6.51
C ALA A 22 4.90 -0.24 5.10
N MET A 23 4.15 0.11 4.05
CA MET A 23 4.56 -0.12 2.67
C MET A 23 5.80 0.70 2.29
N VAL A 24 6.00 1.90 2.87
CA VAL A 24 7.22 2.69 2.67
C VAL A 24 8.44 1.89 3.09
N ASP A 25 8.40 1.31 4.31
CA ASP A 25 9.52 0.54 4.87
C ASP A 25 9.80 -0.73 4.04
N LEU A 26 8.75 -1.37 3.52
CA LEU A 26 8.86 -2.60 2.73
C LEU A 26 9.30 -2.34 1.29
N TYR A 27 8.96 -1.18 0.73
CA TYR A 27 9.29 -0.84 -0.65
C TYR A 27 10.80 -0.84 -0.88
N GLU A 28 11.58 -0.35 0.07
CA GLU A 28 13.05 -0.34 -0.03
C GLU A 28 13.67 -1.75 0.08
N GLN A 29 12.95 -2.70 0.68
CA GLN A 29 13.44 -4.05 0.97
C GLN A 29 13.12 -5.05 -0.12
N HIS A 30 12.14 -4.76 -0.97
CA HIS A 30 11.62 -5.69 -1.97
C HIS A 30 11.70 -5.12 -3.38
N SER A 31 12.27 -5.89 -4.32
CA SER A 31 12.33 -5.50 -5.73
C SER A 31 11.02 -5.74 -6.51
N THR A 32 10.07 -6.45 -5.90
CA THR A 32 8.79 -6.81 -6.53
C THR A 32 7.65 -6.74 -5.52
N ILE A 33 6.44 -6.56 -6.04
CA ILE A 33 5.23 -6.32 -5.24
C ILE A 33 4.79 -7.51 -4.39
N TYR A 34 5.02 -8.75 -4.85
CA TYR A 34 4.47 -9.95 -4.23
C TYR A 34 4.89 -10.16 -2.75
N PRO A 35 6.18 -10.10 -2.38
CA PRO A 35 6.59 -10.22 -0.98
C PRO A 35 6.03 -9.09 -0.10
N ALA A 36 6.03 -7.84 -0.60
CA ALA A 36 5.47 -6.70 0.12
C ALA A 36 3.95 -6.85 0.37
N ILE A 37 3.18 -7.33 -0.62
CA ILE A 37 1.74 -7.61 -0.43
C ILE A 37 1.54 -8.66 0.67
N SER A 38 2.30 -9.75 0.64
CA SER A 38 2.16 -10.83 1.61
C SER A 38 2.40 -10.36 3.04
N GLU A 39 3.40 -9.50 3.24
CA GLU A 39 3.73 -8.93 4.55
C GLU A 39 2.69 -7.92 5.04
N ILE A 40 2.24 -7.00 4.18
CA ILE A 40 1.16 -6.06 4.52
C ILE A 40 -0.13 -6.82 4.83
N LYS A 41 -0.47 -7.84 4.04
CA LYS A 41 -1.68 -8.62 4.24
C LYS A 41 -1.67 -9.41 5.56
N LYS A 42 -0.49 -9.85 6.03
CA LYS A 42 -0.35 -10.48 7.35
C LYS A 42 -0.60 -9.48 8.49
N GLN A 43 -0.12 -8.25 8.35
CA GLN A 43 -0.29 -7.20 9.36
C GLN A 43 -1.70 -6.60 9.36
N TYR A 44 -2.31 -6.48 8.19
CA TYR A 44 -3.62 -5.86 7.96
C TYR A 44 -4.54 -6.82 7.19
N PRO A 45 -5.01 -7.91 7.82
CA PRO A 45 -5.74 -8.99 7.14
C PRO A 45 -7.06 -8.54 6.54
N ASN A 46 -7.62 -7.44 7.02
CA ASN A 46 -8.88 -6.89 6.53
C ASN A 46 -8.71 -6.09 5.23
N LEU A 47 -7.53 -5.56 4.91
CA LEU A 47 -7.36 -4.78 3.67
C LEU A 47 -7.52 -5.66 2.44
N SER A 48 -8.24 -5.21 1.42
CA SER A 48 -8.31 -5.94 0.16
C SER A 48 -6.96 -5.90 -0.56
N ASN A 49 -6.69 -6.90 -1.41
CA ASN A 49 -5.46 -6.91 -2.20
C ASN A 49 -5.39 -5.68 -3.12
N ASP A 50 -6.51 -5.22 -3.65
CA ASP A 50 -6.58 -4.04 -4.53
C ASP A 50 -6.09 -2.77 -3.82
N VAL A 51 -6.45 -2.60 -2.54
CA VAL A 51 -5.95 -1.49 -1.72
C VAL A 51 -4.43 -1.60 -1.56
N ILE A 52 -3.92 -2.78 -1.22
CA ILE A 52 -2.48 -2.99 -1.00
C ILE A 52 -1.69 -2.75 -2.30
N ILE A 53 -2.24 -3.20 -3.44
CA ILE A 53 -1.67 -2.93 -4.77
C ILE A 53 -1.63 -1.43 -5.04
N ALA A 54 -2.70 -0.69 -4.73
CA ALA A 54 -2.73 0.76 -4.90
C ALA A 54 -1.64 1.48 -4.07
N LEU A 55 -1.40 1.02 -2.83
CA LEU A 55 -0.31 1.55 -2.00
C LEU A 55 1.07 1.35 -2.67
N TRP A 56 1.34 0.15 -3.19
CA TRP A 56 2.58 -0.15 -3.89
C TRP A 56 2.77 0.69 -5.17
N ILE A 57 1.70 0.85 -5.96
CA ILE A 57 1.74 1.69 -7.16
C ILE A 57 2.05 3.14 -6.79
N GLY A 58 1.43 3.67 -5.73
CA GLY A 58 1.74 5.00 -5.20
C GLY A 58 3.21 5.16 -4.82
N MET A 59 3.79 4.15 -4.15
CA MET A 59 5.21 4.15 -3.80
C MET A 59 6.13 4.08 -5.02
N ASN A 60 5.81 3.25 -6.02
CA ASN A 60 6.59 3.23 -7.27
C ASN A 60 6.54 4.58 -7.98
N ALA A 61 5.36 5.20 -8.08
CA ALA A 61 5.22 6.48 -8.74
C ALA A 61 6.02 7.59 -8.05
N TYR A 62 6.11 7.55 -6.72
CA TYR A 62 6.90 8.50 -5.94
C TYR A 62 8.41 8.25 -6.04
N CYS A 63 8.86 6.99 -5.91
CA CYS A 63 10.27 6.62 -5.85
C CYS A 63 10.94 6.49 -7.23
N CYS A 64 10.17 6.11 -8.25
CA CYS A 64 10.60 6.03 -9.64
C CYS A 64 9.83 7.06 -10.46
N PRO A 65 10.13 8.37 -10.30
CA PRO A 65 9.52 9.38 -11.14
C PRO A 65 9.87 9.04 -12.60
N VAL A 66 8.83 8.81 -13.40
CA VAL A 66 9.00 8.62 -14.84
C VAL A 66 9.63 9.92 -15.35
N SER A 67 10.84 9.85 -15.91
CA SER A 67 11.46 11.00 -16.53
C SER A 67 10.50 11.54 -17.59
N SER A 68 10.11 12.80 -17.44
CA SER A 68 9.28 13.49 -18.43
C SER A 68 10.17 13.77 -19.63
N ASP A 69 10.23 12.84 -20.58
CA ASP A 69 10.80 13.06 -21.90
C ASP A 69 9.97 14.08 -22.69
#